data_AF-A0A9P5UI78-F1
#
_entry.id   AF-A0A9P5UI78-F1
#
_cell.length_a   1.000
_cell.length_b   1.000
_cell.length_c   1.000
_cell.angle_alpha   90.00
_cell.angle_beta   90.00
_cell.angle_gamma   90.00
#
_symmetry.space_group_name_H-M   'P 1'
#
loop_
_entity.id
_entity.type
_entity.pdbx_description
1 polymer ?
#
loop_
_entity_poly.entity_id
_entity_poly.type
_entity_poly.pdbx_seq_one_letter_code
_entity_poly.pdbx_strand_id
1 'polypeptide(L)'
;MELTGMIEYLRRSDRGQVKIGLCLFCEFSLSYDGGKTYNRIGRYSKTCPDAYYRWPVKIPNNVPSCTTRGKCLFVWSWTANILPQYYHNCADITLTGIKDKSKARKPKTGIVIVDFPGRKRGVTAPGDGINHKSGGGPIKGEVARNMAGYYAK
;
A
#
# COMPACT_ATOMS: atom_id res chain seq x y z
N MET A 1 -2.73 -13.60 -6.07
CA MET A 1 -3.38 -12.51 -6.82
C MET A 1 -2.28 -11.54 -7.20
N GLU A 2 -1.83 -11.63 -8.46
CA GLU A 2 -0.67 -10.92 -8.96
C GLU A 2 -1.13 -9.53 -9.44
N LEU A 3 -0.52 -8.45 -8.94
CA LEU A 3 -0.89 -7.05 -9.20
C LEU A 3 -0.51 -6.56 -10.61
N THR A 4 -0.15 -7.48 -11.51
CA THR A 4 0.45 -7.20 -12.83
C THR A 4 -0.47 -6.42 -13.77
N GLY A 5 -1.78 -6.63 -13.72
CA GLY A 5 -2.72 -6.04 -14.70
C GLY A 5 -2.94 -4.52 -14.61
N MET A 6 -2.78 -3.88 -13.45
CA MET A 6 -3.02 -2.44 -13.32
C MET A 6 -1.84 -1.57 -13.77
N ILE A 7 -0.63 -2.09 -13.65
CA ILE A 7 0.60 -1.39 -14.06
C ILE A 7 0.65 -1.27 -15.60
N GLU A 8 0.07 -2.23 -16.31
CA GLU A 8 0.12 -2.31 -17.77
C GLU A 8 -0.73 -1.24 -18.46
N TYR A 9 -1.78 -0.74 -17.80
CA TYR A 9 -2.62 0.35 -18.34
C TYR A 9 -1.88 1.70 -18.37
N LEU A 10 -0.96 1.94 -17.42
CA LEU A 10 -0.11 3.14 -17.42
C LEU A 10 1.00 3.09 -18.49
N ARG A 11 1.37 1.89 -18.98
CA ARG A 11 2.39 1.75 -20.04
C ARG A 11 1.92 2.15 -21.43
N ARG A 12 0.61 2.17 -21.72
CA ARG A 12 0.10 2.38 -23.09
C ARG A 12 -0.05 3.84 -23.53
N SER A 13 0.17 4.84 -22.66
CA SER A 13 -0.09 6.25 -22.98
C SER A 13 1.13 7.11 -23.32
N ASP A 14 2.37 6.62 -23.22
CA ASP A 14 3.55 7.51 -23.23
C ASP A 14 4.30 7.54 -24.57
N ARG A 15 3.73 8.23 -25.56
CA ARG A 15 4.54 8.96 -26.56
C ARG A 15 4.95 10.30 -25.96
N GLY A 16 6.01 10.28 -25.14
CA GLY A 16 6.59 11.45 -24.49
C GLY A 16 6.95 11.12 -23.04
N GLN A 17 8.25 10.97 -22.77
CA GLN A 17 8.76 10.50 -21.47
C GLN A 17 8.32 11.40 -20.31
N VAL A 18 7.37 10.95 -19.49
CA VAL A 18 7.21 11.47 -18.12
C VAL A 18 8.13 10.63 -17.24
N LYS A 19 9.23 11.23 -16.79
CA LYS A 19 10.22 10.61 -15.90
C LYS A 19 9.78 10.82 -14.46
N ILE A 20 9.57 9.71 -13.78
CA ILE A 20 8.71 9.58 -12.61
C ILE A 20 9.61 9.22 -11.41
N GLY A 21 10.26 10.24 -10.84
CA GLY A 21 10.84 10.19 -9.50
C GLY A 21 9.73 10.40 -8.47
N LEU A 22 9.04 9.32 -8.14
CA LEU A 22 7.72 9.35 -7.51
C LEU A 22 7.82 9.16 -5.99
N CYS A 23 7.94 10.27 -5.28
CA CYS A 23 7.77 10.29 -3.83
C CYS A 23 6.31 10.06 -3.46
N LEU A 24 5.90 8.81 -3.26
CA LEU A 24 4.50 8.42 -3.16
C LEU A 24 4.14 7.68 -1.87
N PHE A 25 2.86 7.51 -1.59
CA PHE A 25 2.40 6.93 -0.33
C PHE A 25 1.42 5.79 -0.59
N CYS A 26 1.76 4.59 -0.10
CA CYS A 26 0.91 3.43 -0.15
C CYS A 26 0.50 2.98 1.26
N GLU A 27 -0.74 2.54 1.40
CA GLU A 27 -1.19 1.82 2.59
C GLU A 27 -1.82 0.48 2.23
N PHE A 28 -1.72 -0.43 3.18
CA PHE A 28 -2.26 -1.77 3.10
C PHE A 28 -3.17 -1.98 4.29
N SER A 29 -4.37 -2.48 4.05
CA SER A 29 -5.39 -2.61 5.10
C SER A 29 -6.26 -3.85 4.90
N LEU A 30 -6.94 -4.23 5.98
CA LEU A 30 -7.94 -5.28 6.00
C LEU A 30 -9.31 -4.68 6.28
N SER A 31 -10.33 -5.14 5.57
CA SER A 31 -11.72 -4.86 5.89
C SER A 31 -12.42 -6.15 6.29
N TYR A 32 -13.33 -6.04 7.27
CA TYR A 32 -14.13 -7.17 7.79
C TYR A 32 -15.63 -6.93 7.60
N ASP A 33 -16.01 -5.84 6.96
CA ASP A 33 -17.39 -5.37 6.83
C ASP A 33 -17.77 -5.04 5.37
N GLY A 34 -16.97 -5.52 4.41
CA GLY A 34 -17.20 -5.31 2.99
C GLY A 34 -16.80 -3.92 2.49
N GLY A 35 -15.73 -3.35 3.06
CA GLY A 35 -15.16 -2.08 2.63
C GLY A 35 -15.80 -0.84 3.27
N LYS A 36 -16.53 -0.99 4.38
CA LYS A 36 -17.03 0.17 5.15
C LYS A 36 -15.95 0.73 6.05
N THR A 37 -15.14 -0.14 6.64
CA THR A 37 -13.97 0.24 7.44
C THR A 37 -12.71 -0.49 6.96
N TYR A 38 -11.57 0.17 7.16
CA TYR A 38 -10.26 -0.29 6.69
C TYR A 38 -9.27 -0.24 7.86
N ASN A 39 -8.82 -1.40 8.32
CA ASN A 39 -7.87 -1.54 9.41
C ASN A 39 -6.45 -1.64 8.83
N ARG A 40 -5.65 -0.57 8.95
CA ARG A 40 -4.31 -0.51 8.38
C ARG A 40 -3.38 -1.55 9.01
N ILE A 41 -2.64 -2.25 8.15
CA ILE A 41 -1.63 -3.24 8.53
C ILE A 41 -0.25 -2.93 7.98
N GLY A 42 -0.15 -2.03 7.00
CA GLY A 42 1.13 -1.63 6.44
C GLY A 42 1.10 -0.26 5.77
N ARG A 43 2.31 0.30 5.60
CA ARG A 43 2.54 1.59 4.94
C ARG A 43 3.93 1.62 4.33
N TYR A 44 4.01 2.11 3.11
CA TYR A 44 5.25 2.46 2.44
C TYR A 44 5.19 3.90 1.97
N SER A 45 6.30 4.61 2.10
CA SER A 45 6.40 6.01 1.71
C SER A 45 7.55 6.21 0.74
N LYS A 46 7.46 7.30 -0.01
CA LYS A 46 8.48 7.83 -0.92
C LYS A 46 8.83 6.96 -2.13
N THR A 47 8.48 5.68 -2.14
CA THR A 47 8.99 4.71 -3.14
C THR A 47 7.89 3.86 -3.78
N CYS A 48 6.67 3.89 -3.24
CA CYS A 48 5.59 2.98 -3.62
C CYS A 48 4.45 3.67 -4.40
N PRO A 49 3.89 3.07 -5.46
CA PRO A 49 4.19 1.73 -5.96
C PRO A 49 5.25 1.77 -7.06
N ASP A 50 6.13 0.77 -7.04
CA ASP A 50 6.97 0.44 -8.20
C ASP A 50 6.73 -1.04 -8.53
N ALA A 51 6.39 -1.29 -9.79
CA ALA A 51 6.02 -2.58 -10.35
C ALA A 51 7.15 -3.62 -10.32
N TYR A 52 8.39 -3.16 -10.35
CA TYR A 52 9.56 -4.05 -10.38
C TYR A 52 9.90 -4.60 -8.99
N TYR A 53 9.24 -4.11 -7.93
CA TYR A 53 9.51 -4.49 -6.55
C TYR A 53 8.30 -5.09 -5.86
N ARG A 54 8.58 -5.90 -4.85
CA ARG A 54 7.57 -6.44 -3.92
C ARG A 54 7.47 -5.55 -2.69
N TRP A 55 6.25 -5.39 -2.20
CA TRP A 55 5.91 -4.54 -1.05
C TRP A 55 5.36 -5.38 0.10
N PRO A 56 6.22 -6.13 0.82
CA PRO A 56 5.75 -7.12 1.78
C PRO A 56 5.09 -6.45 2.99
N VAL A 57 3.96 -6.99 3.44
CA VAL A 57 3.25 -6.53 4.64
C VAL A 57 2.85 -7.75 5.46
N LYS A 58 3.11 -7.71 6.77
CA LYS A 58 2.71 -8.78 7.68
C LYS A 58 1.26 -8.56 8.13
N ILE A 59 0.44 -9.57 7.89
CA ILE A 59 -0.85 -9.71 8.57
C ILE A 59 -0.56 -10.16 10.02
N PRO A 60 -1.06 -9.46 11.06
CA PRO A 60 -0.82 -9.87 12.44
C PRO A 60 -1.45 -11.22 12.77
N ASN A 61 -0.79 -12.01 13.61
CA ASN A 61 -1.28 -13.34 13.99
C ASN A 61 -2.53 -13.28 14.88
N ASN A 62 -2.83 -12.13 15.48
CA ASN A 62 -3.94 -11.92 16.40
C ASN A 62 -5.18 -11.32 15.72
N VAL A 63 -5.20 -11.21 14.39
CA VAL A 63 -6.41 -10.75 13.68
C VAL A 63 -7.53 -11.79 13.73
N PRO A 64 -8.81 -11.36 13.68
CA PRO A 64 -9.91 -12.31 13.63
C PRO A 64 -9.92 -13.09 12.31
N SER A 65 -10.34 -14.36 12.38
CA SER A 65 -10.70 -15.12 11.17
C SER A 65 -11.84 -14.43 10.41
N CYS A 66 -11.79 -14.48 9.09
CA CYS A 66 -12.81 -13.92 8.21
C CYS A 66 -12.89 -14.76 6.93
N THR A 67 -13.98 -15.51 6.76
CA THR A 67 -14.20 -16.42 5.63
C THR A 67 -15.41 -16.04 4.79
N THR A 68 -16.12 -14.97 5.17
CA THR A 68 -17.34 -14.54 4.48
C THR A 68 -16.97 -13.76 3.22
N ARG A 69 -17.26 -14.35 2.06
CA ARG A 69 -17.08 -13.74 0.74
C ARG A 69 -17.67 -12.33 0.69
N GLY A 70 -16.93 -11.38 0.13
CA GLY A 70 -17.35 -9.98 -0.01
C GLY A 70 -17.40 -9.18 1.30
N LYS A 71 -17.03 -9.77 2.45
CA LYS A 71 -16.83 -9.05 3.72
C LYS A 71 -15.36 -8.84 4.05
N CYS A 72 -14.54 -9.83 3.70
CA CYS A 72 -13.15 -9.91 4.08
C CYS A 72 -12.30 -9.39 2.92
N LEU A 73 -11.88 -8.13 2.98
CA LEU A 73 -11.11 -7.51 1.88
C LEU A 73 -9.68 -7.24 2.30
N PHE A 74 -8.74 -7.58 1.43
CA PHE A 74 -7.41 -7.00 1.45
C PHE A 74 -7.40 -5.78 0.53
N VAL A 75 -6.86 -4.67 1.02
CA VAL A 75 -7.01 -3.38 0.37
C VAL A 75 -5.66 -2.70 0.26
N TRP A 76 -5.35 -2.29 -0.97
CA TRP A 76 -4.17 -1.50 -1.29
C TRP A 76 -4.62 -0.12 -1.74
N SER A 77 -4.10 0.92 -1.09
CA SER A 77 -4.33 2.30 -1.46
C SER A 77 -3.03 3.00 -1.82
N TRP A 78 -3.12 3.98 -2.72
CA TRP A 78 -2.01 4.79 -3.17
C TRP A 78 -2.45 6.24 -3.37
N THR A 79 -1.73 7.18 -2.76
CA THR A 79 -1.90 8.61 -2.98
C THR A 79 -0.74 9.15 -3.81
N ALA A 80 -1.07 9.79 -4.93
CA ALA A 80 -0.12 10.48 -5.78
C ALA A 80 0.31 11.82 -5.14
N ASN A 81 1.59 12.17 -5.26
CA ASN A 81 2.15 13.41 -4.71
C ASN A 81 2.14 14.56 -5.71
N ILE A 82 2.28 14.27 -7.00
CA ILE A 82 2.36 15.31 -8.05
C ILE A 82 0.98 15.64 -8.61
N LEU A 83 0.09 14.64 -8.66
CA LEU A 83 -1.26 14.77 -9.18
C LEU A 83 -2.24 14.50 -8.04
N PRO A 84 -3.42 15.17 -8.01
CA PRO A 84 -4.46 14.89 -7.03
C PRO A 84 -5.18 13.58 -7.39
N GLN A 85 -4.47 12.46 -7.28
CA GLN A 85 -4.97 11.13 -7.60
C GLN A 85 -4.88 10.22 -6.39
N TYR A 86 -5.93 9.43 -6.21
CA TYR A 86 -6.02 8.42 -5.19
C TYR A 86 -6.52 7.12 -5.83
N TYR A 87 -5.76 6.05 -5.63
CA TYR A 87 -6.07 4.72 -6.10
C TYR A 87 -6.43 3.85 -4.90
N HIS A 88 -7.45 3.01 -5.06
CA HIS A 88 -7.99 2.15 -4.00
C HIS A 88 -8.47 0.84 -4.60
N ASN A 89 -7.70 -0.22 -4.40
CA ASN A 89 -8.00 -1.54 -4.94
C ASN A 89 -8.30 -2.52 -3.82
N CYS A 90 -9.35 -3.31 -4.04
CA CYS A 90 -9.84 -4.30 -3.09
C CYS A 90 -9.72 -5.69 -3.70
N ALA A 91 -9.27 -6.64 -2.88
CA ALA A 91 -9.24 -8.06 -3.19
C ALA A 91 -10.09 -8.80 -2.14
N ASP A 92 -11.04 -9.61 -2.60
CA ASP A 92 -11.76 -10.53 -1.72
C ASP A 92 -10.81 -11.64 -1.26
N ILE A 93 -10.72 -11.86 0.05
CA ILE A 93 -9.77 -12.79 0.66
C ILE A 93 -10.46 -13.70 1.66
N THR A 94 -9.86 -14.86 1.90
CA THR A 94 -10.13 -15.65 3.11
C THR A 94 -8.99 -15.42 4.08
N LEU A 95 -9.33 -14.97 5.28
CA LEU A 95 -8.37 -14.66 6.34
C LEU A 95 -8.46 -15.72 7.44
N THR A 96 -7.39 -16.52 7.57
CA THR A 96 -7.24 -17.49 8.66
C THR A 96 -6.55 -16.80 9.84
N GLY A 97 -7.33 -16.53 10.89
CA GLY A 97 -6.86 -15.89 12.12
C GLY A 97 -7.51 -16.50 13.37
N ILE A 98 -7.61 -15.73 14.45
CA ILE A 98 -8.25 -16.19 15.69
C ILE A 98 -9.77 -16.28 15.49
N LYS A 99 -10.36 -17.46 15.73
CA LYS A 99 -11.82 -17.68 15.66
C LYS A 99 -12.57 -17.09 16.88
N ASP A 100 -11.93 -17.13 18.04
CA ASP A 100 -12.44 -16.57 19.28
C ASP A 100 -12.35 -15.04 19.26
N LYS A 101 -13.50 -14.39 19.06
CA LYS A 101 -13.60 -12.92 18.97
C LYS A 101 -13.11 -12.20 20.23
N SER A 102 -13.12 -12.85 21.40
CA SER A 102 -12.65 -12.24 22.65
C SER A 102 -11.12 -12.10 22.70
N LYS A 103 -10.41 -12.94 21.94
CA LYS A 103 -8.94 -12.98 21.84
C LYS A 103 -8.41 -12.26 20.60
N ALA A 104 -9.25 -12.13 19.58
CA ALA A 104 -8.90 -11.45 18.34
C ALA A 104 -8.84 -9.92 18.51
N ARG A 105 -7.90 -9.27 17.84
CA ARG A 105 -7.80 -7.81 17.75
C ARG A 105 -7.68 -7.37 16.31
N LYS A 106 -8.54 -6.41 15.93
CA LYS A 106 -8.39 -5.69 14.66
C LYS A 106 -7.41 -4.52 14.88
N PRO A 107 -6.54 -4.22 13.91
CA PRO A 107 -5.77 -2.97 13.93
C PRO A 107 -6.71 -1.79 14.08
N LYS A 108 -6.40 -0.86 14.97
CA LYS A 108 -7.33 0.24 15.27
C LYS A 108 -7.22 1.41 14.29
N THR A 109 -6.08 1.55 13.64
CA THR A 109 -5.83 2.72 12.80
C THR A 109 -6.41 2.54 11.40
N GLY A 110 -7.15 3.56 10.95
CA GLY A 110 -7.63 3.66 9.58
C GLY A 110 -6.53 3.95 8.56
N ILE A 111 -6.85 3.75 7.28
CA ILE A 111 -6.11 4.36 6.18
C ILE A 111 -6.31 5.87 6.18
N VAL A 112 -5.38 6.60 5.57
CA VAL A 112 -5.40 8.05 5.44
C VAL A 112 -5.10 8.45 4.00
N ILE A 113 -5.79 9.49 3.53
CA ILE A 113 -5.39 10.21 2.33
C ILE A 113 -4.44 11.31 2.80
N VAL A 114 -3.23 11.32 2.27
CA VAL A 114 -2.20 12.28 2.65
C VAL A 114 -2.24 13.49 1.71
N ASP A 115 -2.12 14.68 2.28
CA ASP A 115 -1.84 15.89 1.52
C ASP A 115 -0.33 16.11 1.49
N PHE A 116 0.24 16.25 0.29
CA PHE A 116 1.68 16.39 0.12
C PHE A 116 2.04 17.86 -0.05
N PRO A 117 3.00 18.38 0.75
CA PRO A 117 3.49 19.73 0.53
C PRO A 117 4.19 19.82 -0.83
N GLY A 118 4.01 20.94 -1.52
CA GLY A 118 4.68 21.23 -2.78
C GLY A 118 6.20 21.07 -2.67
N ARG A 119 6.81 20.43 -3.67
CA ARG A 119 8.26 20.19 -3.69
C ARG A 119 8.98 21.14 -4.65
N LYS A 120 10.21 21.53 -4.27
CA LYS A 120 11.12 22.23 -5.17
C LYS A 120 11.43 21.35 -6.37
N ARG A 121 11.36 21.92 -7.58
CA ARG A 121 11.79 21.23 -8.81
C ARG A 121 13.30 20.96 -8.76
N GLY A 122 13.75 19.87 -9.40
CA GLY A 122 15.17 19.55 -9.51
C GLY A 122 15.83 18.95 -8.26
N VAL A 123 15.04 18.48 -7.29
CA VAL A 123 15.56 17.75 -6.13
C VAL A 123 15.43 16.24 -6.34
N THR A 124 16.47 15.49 -5.97
CA THR A 124 16.40 14.02 -5.90
C THR A 124 15.77 13.64 -4.57
N ALA A 125 14.58 13.06 -4.61
CA ALA A 125 13.90 12.58 -3.42
C ALA A 125 14.36 11.17 -3.03
N PRO A 126 14.35 10.78 -1.74
CA PRO A 126 14.61 9.40 -1.35
C PRO A 126 13.60 8.49 -2.05
N GLY A 127 14.06 7.53 -2.84
CA GLY A 127 13.18 6.71 -3.69
C GLY A 127 13.39 6.90 -5.17
N ASP A 128 13.92 8.05 -5.57
CA ASP A 128 14.38 8.30 -6.93
C ASP A 128 15.64 7.46 -7.13
N GLY A 129 15.51 6.32 -7.81
CA GLY A 129 16.61 5.39 -8.05
C GLY A 129 17.53 5.86 -9.16
N ILE A 130 18.17 4.91 -9.86
CA ILE A 130 19.27 5.14 -10.80
C ILE A 130 18.88 6.20 -11.84
N ASN A 131 19.48 7.40 -11.75
CA ASN A 131 19.29 8.51 -12.68
C ASN A 131 17.80 8.90 -12.92
N HIS A 132 16.94 8.78 -11.90
CA HIS A 132 15.48 9.02 -11.99
C HIS A 132 14.74 8.10 -12.98
N LYS A 133 15.34 6.96 -13.36
CA LYS A 133 14.76 6.02 -14.33
C LYS A 133 13.87 4.94 -13.71
N SER A 134 14.08 4.62 -12.44
CA SER A 134 13.30 3.63 -11.68
C SER A 134 13.32 3.98 -10.20
N GLY A 135 12.34 3.48 -9.42
CA GLY A 135 12.40 3.57 -7.98
C GLY A 135 13.54 2.73 -7.40
N GLY A 136 14.03 3.08 -6.21
CA GLY A 136 14.99 2.27 -5.43
C GLY A 136 14.38 1.04 -4.75
N GLY A 137 13.09 0.77 -4.97
CA GLY A 137 12.33 -0.24 -4.25
C GLY A 137 12.00 0.15 -2.80
N PRO A 138 11.43 -0.78 -2.02
CA PRO A 138 11.05 -0.50 -0.65
C PRO A 138 12.28 -0.22 0.23
N ILE A 139 12.21 0.86 0.99
CA ILE A 139 13.25 1.23 1.95
C ILE A 139 13.35 0.13 3.01
N LYS A 140 14.55 -0.42 3.27
CA LYS A 140 14.79 -1.53 4.20
C LYS A 140 14.16 -1.31 5.59
N GLY A 141 14.22 -0.09 6.13
CA GLY A 141 13.61 0.25 7.42
C GLY A 141 12.07 0.26 7.40
N GLU A 142 11.44 0.53 6.25
CA GLU A 142 9.99 0.38 6.09
C GLU A 142 9.61 -1.10 5.97
N VAL A 143 10.39 -1.89 5.22
CA VAL A 143 10.20 -3.35 5.17
C VAL A 143 10.23 -3.93 6.57
N ALA A 144 11.27 -3.62 7.35
CA ALA A 144 11.39 -4.11 8.72
C ALA A 144 10.19 -3.71 9.60
N ARG A 145 9.71 -2.46 9.52
CA ARG A 145 8.52 -1.99 10.26
C ARG A 145 7.24 -2.73 9.85
N ASN A 146 7.02 -2.89 8.55
CA ASN A 146 5.85 -3.60 8.02
C ASN A 146 5.87 -5.08 8.43
N MET A 147 7.04 -5.72 8.37
CA MET A 147 7.20 -7.13 8.76
C MET A 147 7.20 -7.34 10.29
N ALA A 148 7.49 -6.30 11.07
CA ALA A 148 7.30 -6.31 12.52
C ALA A 148 5.83 -6.11 12.94
N GLY A 149 4.90 -5.85 12.01
CA GLY A 149 3.51 -5.55 12.32
C GLY A 149 3.31 -4.19 13.02
N TYR A 150 4.26 -3.25 12.84
CA TYR A 150 4.26 -1.96 13.54
C TYR A 150 2.96 -1.17 13.35
N TYR A 151 2.39 -1.22 12.14
CA TYR A 151 1.20 -0.47 11.77
C TYR A 151 -0.11 -1.12 12.22
N ALA A 152 -0.03 -2.34 12.76
CA ALA A 152 -1.18 -3.18 12.99
C ALA A 152 -1.52 -3.34 14.49
N LYS A 153 -1.08 -2.36 15.30
CA LYS A 153 -1.32 -2.29 16.75
C LYS A 153 -2.76 -1.88 17.10
#